data_AF-A0A3B9AHC3-F1
#
_entry.id   AF-A0A3B9AHC3-F1
#
_cell.length_a   1.000
_cell.length_b   1.000
_cell.length_c   1.000
_cell.angle_alpha   90.00
_cell.angle_beta   90.00
_cell.angle_gamma   90.00
#
_symmetry.space_group_name_H-M   'P 1'
#
loop_
_entity.id
_entity.type
_entity.pdbx_description
1 polymer ?
#
loop_
_entity_poly.entity_id
_entity_poly.type
_entity_poly.pdbx_seq_one_letter_code
_entity_poly.pdbx_strand_id
1 'polypeptide(L)' 'SAGSLYFDFAKDHLTEETLTLLCGLAHTANLTGAIDNLFGGETVNNTENRPALHVALRSN' A
#
# COMPACT_ATOMS: atom_id res chain seq x y z
N SER A 1 -2.40 -10.88 11.36
CA SER A 1 -2.08 -12.07 10.55
C SER A 1 -2.73 -11.92 9.19
N ALA A 2 -2.20 -12.58 8.17
CA ALA A 2 -2.82 -12.68 6.85
C ALA A 2 -2.71 -14.13 6.36
N GLY A 3 -3.85 -14.80 6.18
CA GLY A 3 -3.85 -16.25 5.98
C GLY A 3 -3.14 -16.97 7.11
N SER A 4 -2.18 -17.83 6.78
CA SER A 4 -1.35 -18.56 7.75
C SER A 4 -0.12 -17.79 8.24
N LEU A 5 0.08 -16.55 7.80
CA LEU A 5 1.25 -15.75 8.15
C LEU A 5 0.96 -14.82 9.34
N TYR A 6 1.85 -14.84 10.33
CA TYR A 6 1.87 -13.92 11.45
C TYR A 6 2.96 -12.87 11.25
N PHE A 7 2.63 -11.62 11.58
CA PHE A 7 3.55 -10.49 11.54
C PHE A 7 3.76 -10.02 12.98
N ASP A 8 5.01 -9.92 13.39
CA ASP A 8 5.43 -9.46 14.71
C ASP A 8 6.43 -8.32 14.55
N PHE A 9 6.00 -7.11 14.92
CA PHE A 9 6.80 -5.89 14.87
C PHE A 9 7.33 -5.49 16.26
N ALA A 10 7.27 -6.38 17.26
CA ALA A 10 7.63 -6.06 18.64
C ALA A 10 9.12 -5.73 18.84
N LYS A 11 9.97 -6.03 17.85
CA LYS A 11 11.42 -5.74 17.89
C LYS A 11 11.80 -4.49 17.10
N ASP A 12 10.82 -3.80 16.52
CA ASP A 12 11.05 -2.53 15.84
C ASP A 12 10.93 -1.36 16.84
N HIS A 13 11.59 -0.24 16.53
CA HIS A 13 11.49 1.00 17.32
C HIS A 13 10.18 1.77 17.01
N LEU A 14 9.05 1.10 17.17
CA LEU A 14 7.72 1.62 16.88
C LEU A 14 6.93 1.81 18.18
N THR A 15 6.71 3.07 18.56
CA THR A 15 5.72 3.40 19.60
C THR A 15 4.34 3.52 18.96
N GLU A 16 3.29 3.53 19.79
CA GLU A 16 1.93 3.81 19.33
C GLU A 16 1.81 5.19 18.66
N GLU A 17 2.52 6.19 19.19
CA GLU A 17 2.62 7.52 18.59
C GLU A 17 3.28 7.46 17.21
N THR A 18 4.41 6.76 17.08
CA THR A 18 5.10 6.61 15.79
C THR A 18 4.19 5.95 14.75
N LEU A 19 3.48 4.88 15.13
CA LEU A 19 2.52 4.22 14.24
C LEU A 19 1.40 5.17 13.80
N THR A 20 0.86 5.95 14.74
CA THR A 20 -0.18 6.94 14.45
C THR A 20 0.31 7.98 13.44
N LEU A 21 1.54 8.49 13.61
CA LEU A 21 2.13 9.46 12.71
C LEU A 21 2.40 8.88 11.31
N LEU A 22 2.92 7.66 11.22
CA LEU A 22 3.14 6.98 9.94
C LEU A 22 1.83 6.70 9.20
N CYS A 23 0.80 6.24 9.90
CA CYS A 23 -0.54 6.10 9.33
C CYS A 23 -1.10 7.46 8.90
N GLY A 24 -0.93 8.51 9.69
CA GLY A 24 -1.34 9.87 9.32
C GLY A 24 -0.65 10.39 8.05
N LEU A 25 0.63 10.09 7.89
CA LEU A 25 1.38 10.39 6.66
C LEU A 25 0.80 9.65 5.45
N ALA A 26 0.52 8.35 5.59
CA ALA A 26 -0.08 7.56 4.51
C ALA A 26 -1.46 8.09 4.09
N HIS A 27 -2.30 8.51 5.04
CA HIS A 27 -3.57 9.17 4.74
C HIS A 27 -3.38 10.51 4.01
N THR A 28 -2.47 11.35 4.50
CA THR A 28 -2.18 12.67 3.89
C THR A 28 -1.63 12.53 2.47
N ALA A 29 -0.86 11.48 2.20
CA ALA A 29 -0.36 11.15 0.86
C ALA A 29 -1.42 10.55 -0.07
N ASN A 30 -2.66 10.34 0.41
CA ASN A 30 -3.72 9.63 -0.31
C ASN A 30 -3.28 8.24 -0.82
N LEU A 31 -2.56 7.50 0.03
CA LEU A 31 -2.05 6.17 -0.34
C LEU A 31 -3.17 5.22 -0.75
N THR A 32 -4.34 5.29 -0.09
CA THR A 32 -5.52 4.49 -0.45
C THR A 32 -5.97 4.78 -1.89
N GLY A 33 -6.11 6.05 -2.28
CA GLY A 33 -6.48 6.40 -3.65
C GLY A 33 -5.43 5.96 -4.68
N ALA A 34 -4.14 6.00 -4.33
CA ALA A 34 -3.08 5.49 -5.20
C ALA A 34 -3.17 3.96 -5.39
N ILE A 35 -3.51 3.22 -4.32
CA ILE A 35 -3.78 1.78 -4.39
C ILE A 35 -5.01 1.52 -5.25
N ASP A 36 -6.11 2.24 -5.07
CA ASP A 36 -7.33 2.09 -5.87
C ASP A 36 -7.06 2.32 -7.36
N ASN A 37 -6.29 3.36 -7.70
CA ASN A 37 -5.85 3.63 -9.07
C ASN A 37 -5.01 2.49 -9.66
N LEU A 38 -4.09 1.92 -8.88
CA LEU A 38 -3.27 0.78 -9.30
C LEU A 38 -4.14 -0.45 -9.61
N PHE A 39 -5.09 -0.78 -8.72
CA PHE A 39 -5.99 -1.93 -8.90
C PHE A 39 -7.04 -1.69 -10.01
N GLY A 40 -7.49 -0.45 -10.18
CA GLY A 40 -8.42 -0.02 -11.23
C GLY A 40 -7.81 0.00 -12.63
N GLY A 41 -6.49 -0.09 -12.75
CA GLY A 41 -5.78 -0.06 -14.03
C GLY A 41 -5.59 1.34 -14.60
N GLU A 42 -5.59 2.36 -13.75
CA GLU A 42 -5.25 3.73 -14.13
C GLU A 42 -3.79 3.85 -14.56
N THR A 43 -3.47 4.94 -15.26
CA THR A 43 -2.12 5.24 -15.74
C THR A 43 -1.22 5.76 -14.61
N VAL A 44 -0.81 4.84 -13.74
CA VAL A 44 0.02 5.15 -12.55
C VAL A 44 1.52 5.24 -12.85
N ASN A 45 2.00 4.61 -13.93
CA ASN A 45 3.37 4.80 -14.42
C ASN A 45 3.39 6.02 -15.33
N ASN A 46 3.62 7.18 -14.71
CA ASN A 46 3.49 8.49 -15.33
C ASN A 46 4.60 8.80 -16.35
N THR A 47 5.82 8.31 -16.16
CA THR A 47 6.94 8.57 -17.10
C THR A 47 6.77 7.83 -18.43
N GLU A 48 6.13 6.66 -18.40
CA GLU A 48 5.83 5.85 -19.60
C GLU A 48 4.36 5.94 -20.05
N ASN A 49 3.54 6.74 -19.36
CA ASN A 49 2.11 6.89 -19.60
C ASN A 49 1.38 5.54 -19.76
N ARG A 50 1.59 4.62 -18.80
CA ARG A 50 0.97 3.29 -18.83
C ARG A 50 0.42 2.82 -17.47
N PRO A 51 -0.52 1.86 -17.46
CA PRO A 51 -0.95 1.20 -16.23
C PRO A 51 0.07 0.14 -15.77
N ALA A 52 0.02 -0.20 -14.47
CA ALA A 52 0.86 -1.25 -13.86
C ALA A 52 0.00 -2.46 -13.42
N LEU A 53 -0.29 -3.38 -14.35
CA LEU A 53 -1.32 -4.42 -14.19
C LEU A 53 -0.83 -5.77 -13.62
N HIS A 54 0.28 -5.78 -12.88
CA HIS A 54 0.86 -7.04 -12.36
C HIS A 54 -0.07 -7.78 -11.39
N VAL A 55 -0.95 -7.05 -10.69
CA VAL A 55 -1.98 -7.63 -9.81
C VAL A 55 -3.01 -8.43 -10.61
N ALA A 56 -3.45 -7.91 -11.76
CA ALA A 56 -4.47 -8.55 -12.60
C ALA A 56 -4.07 -9.96 -13.08
N LEU A 57 -2.77 -10.26 -13.14
CA LEU A 57 -2.24 -11.58 -13.50
C LEU A 57 -2.56 -12.67 -12.46
N ARG A 58 -3.01 -12.30 -11.26
CA ARG A 58 -3.35 -13.21 -10.15
C ARG A 58 -4.77 -12.97 -9.61
N SER A 59 -5.55 -12.11 -10.25
CA SER A 59 -6.94 -11.88 -9.90
C SER A 59 -7.78 -13.05 -10.41
N ASN A 60 -8.01 -14.04 -9.56
CA ASN A 60 -8.94 -15.14 -9.78
C ASN A 60 -10.15 -15.00 -8.86
#